data_AF-A0A0N1BFC4-F1
#
_entry.id   AF-A0A0N1BFC4-F1
#
_cell.length_a   1.000
_cell.length_b   1.000
_cell.length_c   1.000
_cell.angle_alpha   90.00
_cell.angle_beta   90.00
_cell.angle_gamma   90.00
#
_symmetry.space_group_name_H-M   'P 1'
#
loop_
_entity.id
_entity.type
_entity.pdbx_description
1 polymer ?
#
loop_
_entity_poly.entity_id
_entity_poly.type
_entity_poly.pdbx_seq_one_letter_code
_entity_poly.pdbx_strand_id
1 'polypeptide(L)'
;MSILSKAWNGEQVRKWLECRIDAARLDQAAADRRGYEARDDYDKAAAEEWVCRSLRMVADKDDQVAFADRLKQLLAQDEYVVTGIYDDPRFERYVRANLRKLAKMTRANEGFENTLRFQ
;
A
#
# COMPACT_ATOMS: atom_id res chain seq x y z
N MET A 1 -27.27 18.88 -4.64
CA MET A 1 -26.60 17.92 -5.55
C MET A 1 -26.27 16.67 -4.76
N SER A 2 -26.98 15.58 -5.00
CA SER A 2 -26.71 14.30 -4.34
C SER A 2 -25.48 13.70 -5.02
N ILE A 3 -24.33 13.73 -4.34
CA ILE A 3 -23.16 12.97 -4.78
C ILE A 3 -23.50 11.54 -4.43
N LEU A 4 -23.97 10.76 -5.40
CA LEU A 4 -24.03 9.31 -5.25
C LEU A 4 -22.59 8.86 -5.01
N SER A 5 -22.26 8.54 -3.75
CA SER A 5 -20.99 7.92 -3.42
C SER A 5 -20.87 6.66 -4.28
N LYS A 6 -19.82 6.59 -5.11
CA LYS A 6 -19.52 5.41 -5.93
C LYS A 6 -19.60 4.17 -5.04
N ALA A 7 -20.24 3.12 -5.52
CA ALA A 7 -20.26 1.84 -4.81
C ALA A 7 -18.82 1.33 -4.63
N TRP A 8 -18.54 0.70 -3.49
CA TRP A 8 -17.27 0.00 -3.29
C TRP A 8 -17.12 -1.11 -4.32
N ASN A 9 -15.90 -1.30 -4.84
CA ASN A 9 -15.59 -2.36 -5.78
C ASN A 9 -14.27 -3.02 -5.36
N GLY A 10 -14.38 -4.13 -4.65
CA GLY A 10 -13.26 -4.90 -4.12
C GLY A 10 -12.38 -5.51 -5.21
N GLU A 11 -12.92 -5.85 -6.38
CA GLU A 11 -12.13 -6.32 -7.52
C GLU A 11 -11.20 -5.23 -8.04
N GLN A 12 -11.72 -4.00 -8.19
CA GLN A 12 -10.93 -2.84 -8.60
C GLN A 12 -9.82 -2.54 -7.58
N VAL A 13 -10.14 -2.59 -6.29
CA VAL A 13 -9.17 -2.37 -5.19
C VAL A 13 -8.10 -3.46 -5.21
N ARG A 14 -8.48 -4.72 -5.41
CA ARG A 14 -7.54 -5.85 -5.51
C ARG A 14 -6.58 -5.68 -6.67
N LYS A 15 -7.11 -5.39 -7.86
CA LYS A 15 -6.29 -5.13 -9.05
C LYS A 15 -5.32 -3.98 -8.82
N TRP A 16 -5.79 -2.90 -8.17
CA TRP A 16 -4.93 -1.78 -7.82
C TRP A 16 -3.79 -2.20 -6.86
N LEU A 17 -4.10 -2.97 -5.82
CA LEU A 17 -3.10 -3.48 -4.88
C LEU A 17 -2.07 -4.38 -5.57
N GLU A 18 -2.51 -5.24 -6.48
CA GLU A 18 -1.62 -6.12 -7.27
C GLU A 18 -0.68 -5.30 -8.15
N CYS A 19 -1.20 -4.31 -8.90
CA CYS A 19 -0.36 -3.41 -9.68
C CYS A 19 0.67 -2.66 -8.83
N ARG A 20 0.30 -2.24 -7.61
CA ARG A 20 1.25 -1.57 -6.69
C ARG A 20 2.29 -2.52 -6.13
N ILE A 21 1.94 -3.77 -5.84
CA ILE A 21 2.89 -4.80 -5.39
C ILE A 21 3.94 -5.03 -6.48
N ASP A 22 3.52 -5.20 -7.73
CA ASP A 22 4.45 -5.48 -8.82
C ASP A 22 5.36 -4.28 -9.12
N ALA A 23 4.80 -3.06 -9.13
CA ALA A 23 5.60 -1.84 -9.26
C ALA A 23 6.61 -1.67 -8.12
N ALA A 24 6.19 -1.87 -6.87
CA ALA A 24 7.07 -1.76 -5.71
C ALA A 24 8.24 -2.76 -5.75
N ARG A 25 8.04 -3.97 -6.29
CA ARG A 25 9.11 -4.95 -6.50
C ARG A 25 10.07 -4.52 -7.59
N LEU A 26 9.57 -3.94 -8.69
CA LEU A 26 10.41 -3.38 -9.74
C LEU A 26 11.26 -2.22 -9.22
N ASP A 27 10.68 -1.36 -8.39
CA ASP A 27 11.37 -0.23 -7.76
C ASP A 27 12.45 -0.73 -6.77
N GLN A 28 12.16 -1.74 -5.96
CA GLN A 28 13.17 -2.41 -5.12
C GLN A 28 14.33 -2.96 -5.95
N ALA A 29 14.05 -3.71 -7.02
CA ALA A 29 15.08 -4.27 -7.89
C ALA A 29 15.88 -3.19 -8.65
N ALA A 30 15.27 -2.05 -8.96
CA ALA A 30 15.96 -0.91 -9.55
C ALA A 30 16.87 -0.22 -8.54
N ALA A 31 16.42 -0.03 -7.30
CA ALA A 31 17.19 0.54 -6.22
C ALA A 31 18.40 -0.35 -5.84
N ASP A 32 18.19 -1.67 -5.71
CA ASP A 32 19.27 -2.62 -5.42
C ASP A 32 20.38 -2.57 -6.47
N ARG A 33 20.03 -2.45 -7.76
CA ARG A 33 21.01 -2.31 -8.85
C ARG A 33 21.83 -1.02 -8.78
N ARG A 34 21.30 0.04 -8.17
CA ARG A 34 22.01 1.32 -7.96
C ARG A 34 22.88 1.28 -6.70
N GLY A 35 22.61 0.37 -5.77
CA GLY A 35 23.42 0.16 -4.58
C GLY A 35 23.15 1.17 -3.46
N TYR A 36 24.19 1.48 -2.69
CA TYR A 36 24.08 2.18 -1.40
C TYR A 36 23.26 3.48 -1.43
N GLU A 37 23.44 4.29 -2.48
CA GLU A 37 22.78 5.59 -2.61
C GLU A 37 21.25 5.48 -2.76
N ALA A 38 20.74 4.33 -3.21
CA ALA A 38 19.32 4.08 -3.43
C ALA A 38 18.64 3.30 -2.31
N ARG A 39 19.29 3.09 -1.16
CA ARG A 39 18.69 2.36 -0.03
C ARG A 39 17.42 3.00 0.51
N ASP A 40 17.30 4.33 0.44
CA ASP A 40 16.07 5.04 0.81
C ASP A 40 14.89 4.68 -0.12
N ASP A 41 15.16 4.69 -1.43
CA ASP A 41 14.19 4.29 -2.45
C ASP A 41 13.78 2.83 -2.28
N TYR A 42 14.74 1.96 -1.93
CA TYR A 42 14.46 0.56 -1.61
C TYR A 42 13.51 0.44 -0.42
N ASP A 43 13.83 1.03 0.73
CA ASP A 43 13.01 0.90 1.94
C ASP A 43 11.60 1.48 1.73
N LYS A 44 11.50 2.56 0.94
CA LYS A 44 10.22 3.15 0.55
C LYS A 44 9.39 2.21 -0.31
N ALA A 45 9.99 1.56 -1.29
CA ALA A 45 9.32 0.59 -2.16
C ALA A 45 8.95 -0.68 -1.39
N ALA A 46 9.84 -1.20 -0.55
CA ALA A 46 9.58 -2.33 0.35
C ALA A 46 8.40 -2.05 1.29
N ALA A 47 8.32 -0.84 1.85
CA ALA A 47 7.21 -0.44 2.72
C ALA A 47 5.87 -0.44 1.98
N GLU A 48 5.85 0.03 0.73
CA GLU A 48 4.63 0.01 -0.08
C GLU A 48 4.20 -1.42 -0.45
N GLU A 49 5.14 -2.29 -0.84
CA GLU A 49 4.85 -3.71 -1.07
C GLU A 49 4.24 -4.35 0.18
N TRP A 50 4.88 -4.16 1.34
CA TRP A 50 4.43 -4.72 2.62
C TRP A 50 3.00 -4.30 2.95
N VAL A 51 2.68 -3.00 2.80
CA VAL A 51 1.34 -2.47 3.05
C VAL A 51 0.33 -3.07 2.08
N CYS A 52 0.62 -3.09 0.78
CA CYS A 52 -0.31 -3.58 -0.22
C CYS A 52 -0.59 -5.09 -0.04
N ARG A 53 0.44 -5.89 0.26
CA ARG A 53 0.27 -7.31 0.58
C ARG A 53 -0.57 -7.54 1.83
N SER A 54 -0.35 -6.75 2.88
CA SER A 54 -1.07 -6.85 4.16
C SER A 54 -2.57 -6.55 4.04
N LEU A 55 -2.96 -5.83 2.99
CA LEU A 55 -4.35 -5.45 2.70
C LEU A 55 -5.01 -6.33 1.64
N ARG A 56 -4.23 -7.00 0.78
CA ARG A 56 -4.75 -7.81 -0.34
C ARG A 56 -5.78 -8.85 0.11
N MET A 57 -5.50 -9.58 1.20
CA MET A 57 -6.42 -10.63 1.70
C MET A 57 -7.78 -10.09 2.15
N VAL A 58 -7.85 -8.83 2.59
CA VAL A 58 -9.13 -8.22 3.02
C VAL A 58 -9.88 -7.61 1.85
N ALA A 59 -9.18 -7.18 0.79
CA ALA A 59 -9.81 -6.73 -0.45
C ALA A 59 -10.65 -7.83 -1.13
N ASP A 60 -10.41 -9.10 -0.82
CA ASP A 60 -11.17 -10.23 -1.36
C ASP A 60 -12.63 -10.27 -0.91
N LYS A 61 -12.96 -9.62 0.22
CA LYS A 61 -14.30 -9.68 0.83
C LYS A 61 -15.32 -8.70 0.24
N ASP A 62 -14.90 -7.86 -0.70
CA ASP A 62 -15.72 -6.78 -1.28
C ASP A 62 -16.42 -5.90 -0.22
N ASP A 63 -15.72 -5.65 0.88
CA ASP A 63 -16.25 -4.94 2.04
C ASP A 63 -15.34 -3.76 2.42
N GLN A 64 -15.83 -2.54 2.18
CA GLN A 64 -15.13 -1.29 2.51
C GLN A 64 -14.90 -1.13 4.01
N VAL A 65 -15.84 -1.56 4.85
CA VAL A 65 -15.76 -1.44 6.31
C VAL A 65 -14.68 -2.39 6.82
N ALA A 66 -14.68 -3.64 6.37
CA ALA A 66 -13.64 -4.60 6.70
C ALA A 66 -12.25 -4.11 6.25
N PHE A 67 -12.15 -3.51 5.07
CA PHE A 67 -10.91 -2.91 4.57
C PHE A 67 -10.44 -1.74 5.43
N ALA A 68 -11.34 -0.82 5.79
CA ALA A 68 -11.05 0.30 6.68
C ALA A 68 -10.63 -0.16 8.08
N ASP A 69 -11.24 -1.20 8.61
CA ASP A 69 -10.89 -1.76 9.91
C ASP A 69 -9.52 -2.44 9.89
N ARG A 70 -9.18 -3.14 8.80
CA ARG A 70 -7.82 -3.68 8.63
C ARG A 70 -6.77 -2.56 8.62
N LEU A 71 -7.04 -1.45 7.95
CA LEU A 71 -6.15 -0.28 7.95
C LEU A 71 -5.96 0.29 9.36
N LYS A 72 -7.03 0.40 10.15
CA LYS A 72 -6.94 0.84 11.55
C LYS A 72 -6.08 -0.11 12.39
N GLN A 73 -6.27 -1.42 12.25
CA GLN A 73 -5.48 -2.43 12.95
C GLN A 73 -3.99 -2.29 12.62
N LEU A 74 -3.65 -2.15 11.34
CA LEU A 74 -2.25 -1.97 10.92
C LEU A 74 -1.66 -0.64 11.41
N LEU A 75 -2.44 0.43 11.49
CA LEU A 75 -1.97 1.72 12.03
C LEU A 75 -1.74 1.69 13.54
N ALA A 76 -2.50 0.88 14.26
CA ALA A 76 -2.38 0.68 15.70
C ALA A 76 -1.25 -0.29 16.09
N GLN A 77 -0.62 -0.96 15.13
CA GLN A 77 0.51 -1.84 15.37
C GLN A 77 1.74 -1.03 15.81
N ASP A 78 2.46 -1.56 16.80
CA ASP A 78 3.65 -0.91 17.36
C ASP A 78 4.85 -1.03 16.42
N GLU A 79 5.11 -2.24 15.91
CA GLU A 79 6.27 -2.57 15.07
C GLU A 79 5.88 -3.27 13.77
N TYR A 80 6.62 -3.04 12.68
CA TYR A 80 6.37 -3.66 11.37
C TYR A 80 7.49 -4.62 10.97
N VAL A 81 7.37 -5.90 11.33
CA VAL A 81 8.40 -6.91 11.06
C VAL A 81 8.48 -7.24 9.57
N VAL A 82 9.67 -7.05 8.98
CA VAL A 82 10.02 -7.45 7.61
C VAL A 82 11.51 -7.76 7.53
N THR A 83 11.91 -8.61 6.58
CA THR A 83 13.31 -8.93 6.31
C THR A 83 13.81 -8.22 5.06
N GLY A 84 15.10 -7.90 5.00
CA GLY A 84 15.73 -7.39 3.78
C GLY A 84 15.67 -5.87 3.60
N ILE A 85 15.20 -5.13 4.60
CA ILE A 85 15.24 -3.67 4.63
C ILE A 85 16.57 -3.15 5.18
N TYR A 86 16.91 -1.91 4.86
CA TYR A 86 18.19 -1.30 5.25
C TYR A 86 18.12 -0.47 6.54
N ASP A 87 16.98 0.12 6.86
CA ASP A 87 16.78 0.99 8.04
C ASP A 87 15.34 0.84 8.58
N ASP A 88 15.20 0.21 9.76
CA ASP A 88 13.89 -0.08 10.36
C ASP A 88 13.08 1.19 10.66
N PRO A 89 13.59 2.20 11.40
CA PRO A 89 12.84 3.43 11.65
C PRO A 89 12.35 4.13 10.37
N ARG A 90 13.18 4.16 9.33
CA ARG A 90 12.81 4.74 8.04
C ARG A 90 11.71 3.94 7.36
N PHE A 91 11.86 2.61 7.31
CA PHE A 91 10.86 1.72 6.74
C PHE A 91 9.50 1.90 7.44
N GLU A 92 9.47 1.90 8.77
CA GLU A 92 8.24 2.07 9.55
C GLU A 92 7.55 3.40 9.27
N ARG A 93 8.33 4.48 9.12
CA ARG A 93 7.80 5.79 8.72
C ARG A 93 7.09 5.71 7.36
N TYR A 94 7.67 4.99 6.39
CA TYR A 94 7.05 4.80 5.08
C TYR A 94 5.83 3.89 5.13
N VAL A 95 5.83 2.84 5.95
CA VAL A 95 4.64 1.99 6.19
C VAL A 95 3.49 2.84 6.72
N ARG A 96 3.72 3.62 7.79
CA ARG A 96 2.69 4.49 8.38
C ARG A 96 2.19 5.55 7.39
N ALA A 97 3.07 6.11 6.56
CA ALA A 97 2.69 7.05 5.52
C ALA A 97 1.76 6.40 4.47
N ASN A 98 2.11 5.22 3.97
CA ASN A 98 1.30 4.46 3.02
C ASN A 98 -0.06 4.06 3.61
N LEU A 99 -0.09 3.56 4.85
CA LEU A 99 -1.34 3.22 5.54
C LEU A 99 -2.27 4.43 5.68
N ARG A 100 -1.74 5.60 6.06
CA ARG A 100 -2.54 6.84 6.15
C ARG A 100 -3.08 7.28 4.78
N LYS A 101 -2.28 7.14 3.72
CA LYS A 101 -2.72 7.42 2.34
C LYS A 101 -3.87 6.50 1.95
N LEU A 102 -3.75 5.20 2.18
CA LEU A 102 -4.80 4.22 1.87
C LEU A 102 -6.05 4.39 2.73
N ALA A 103 -5.92 4.81 3.99
CA ALA A 103 -7.07 5.17 4.83
C ALA A 103 -7.85 6.35 4.25
N LYS A 104 -7.17 7.36 3.68
CA LYS A 104 -7.83 8.48 2.99
C LYS A 104 -8.51 8.02 1.71
N MET A 105 -7.82 7.24 0.86
CA MET A 105 -8.40 6.68 -0.37
C MET A 105 -9.61 5.80 -0.10
N THR A 106 -9.54 4.95 0.93
CA THR A 106 -10.65 4.08 1.36
C THR A 106 -11.83 4.90 1.85
N ARG A 107 -11.59 5.93 2.67
CA ARG A 107 -12.65 6.81 3.17
C ARG A 107 -13.36 7.57 2.05
N ALA A 108 -12.60 8.04 1.05
CA ALA A 108 -13.15 8.76 -0.10
C ALA A 108 -13.75 7.81 -1.16
N ASN A 109 -13.37 6.52 -1.15
CA ASN A 109 -13.59 5.58 -2.24
C ASN A 109 -13.07 6.08 -3.61
N GLU A 110 -11.87 6.67 -3.60
CA GLU A 110 -11.25 7.33 -4.75
C GLU A 110 -9.77 6.93 -4.89
N GLY A 111 -9.26 6.95 -6.12
CA GLY A 111 -7.86 6.71 -6.47
C GLY A 111 -7.49 5.26 -6.78
N PHE A 112 -8.37 4.30 -6.48
CA PHE A 112 -8.17 2.89 -6.83
C PHE A 112 -8.33 2.62 -8.34
N GLU A 113 -8.85 3.57 -9.11
CA GLU A 113 -8.98 3.50 -10.58
C GLU A 113 -7.67 3.79 -11.29
N ASN A 114 -6.70 4.39 -10.59
CA ASN A 114 -5.42 4.76 -11.17
C ASN A 114 -4.43 3.59 -11.15
N THR A 115 -4.57 2.69 -12.11
CA THR A 115 -3.62 1.58 -12.37
C THR A 115 -2.60 1.90 -13.45
N LEU A 116 -2.79 2.99 -14.20
CA LEU A 116 -2.03 3.32 -15.43
C LEU A 116 -0.60 3.78 -15.21
N ARG A 117 -0.22 4.18 -13.98
CA ARG A 117 1.16 4.61 -13.68
C ARG A 117 2.15 3.46 -13.48
N PHE A 118 1.73 2.22 -13.67
CA PHE A 118 2.49 1.02 -13.27
C PHE A 118 2.64 -0.04 -14.37
N GLN A 119 2.30 0.34 -15.61
CA GLN A 119 2.56 -0.46 -16.82
C GLN A 119 3.83 0.01 -17.53
#